data_AF-A0A2A4G5M2-F1
#
_entry.id   AF-A0A2A4G5M2-F1
#
_cell.length_a   1.000
_cell.length_b   1.000
_cell.length_c   1.000
_cell.angle_alpha   90.00
_cell.angle_beta   90.00
_cell.angle_gamma   90.00
#
_symmetry.space_group_name_H-M   'P 1'
#
loop_
_entity.id
_entity.type
_entity.pdbx_description
1 polymer ?
#
loop_
_entity_poly.entity_id
_entity_poly.type
_entity_poly.pdbx_seq_one_letter_code
_entity_poly.pdbx_strand_id
1 'polypeptide(L)'
;MKTKVLLVIVALSVSVCAWAQRGVRIAYVDMEYILENVEEYQQASDQLEAKAQKWKLQIEQKQAVIDQMKKDLQAEKVLLTDELVAERQEEIQIKEKELIDYQQDRFGPNGDLVLQKQMLIRPIQDQVFAEVQKLGTNKKYDFIFDKSADVVMLYSQKRHDISDQVLRAISRTRKLAKPKGKKTDQNRIDRLNAEAAEDEMTDAMKERSDRAKQAQDAKAKTAEERRAQQLKLREERKKAYEERRKKLLEEREAKRKAKLEEREKAKKDNEKEDSDDSKESTGN
;
A
#
# COMPACT_ATOMS: atom_id res chain seq x y z
N MET A 1 -60.28 17.12 60.55
CA MET A 1 -60.26 16.92 59.08
C MET A 1 -59.02 17.54 58.42
N LYS A 2 -58.63 18.77 58.78
CA LYS A 2 -57.46 19.47 58.21
C LYS A 2 -56.12 18.71 58.34
N THR A 3 -55.86 18.06 59.47
CA THR A 3 -54.63 17.27 59.70
C THR A 3 -54.58 15.98 58.89
N LYS A 4 -55.73 15.34 58.64
CA LYS A 4 -55.82 14.13 57.79
C LYS A 4 -55.60 14.46 56.30
N VAL A 5 -56.10 15.61 55.84
CA VAL A 5 -55.87 16.12 54.47
C VAL A 5 -54.39 16.46 54.26
N LEU A 6 -53.74 17.11 55.23
CA LEU A 6 -52.30 17.41 55.18
C LEU A 6 -51.44 16.14 55.10
N LEU A 7 -51.80 15.09 55.83
CA LEU A 7 -51.12 13.79 55.80
C LEU A 7 -51.22 13.10 54.42
N VAL A 8 -52.38 13.19 53.76
CA VAL A 8 -52.58 12.63 52.41
C VAL A 8 -51.79 13.40 51.37
N ILE A 9 -51.72 14.74 51.47
CA ILE A 9 -50.92 15.56 50.56
C ILE A 9 -49.43 15.25 50.72
N VAL A 10 -48.93 15.14 51.95
CA VAL A 10 -47.53 14.79 52.20
C VAL A 10 -47.20 13.38 51.68
N ALA A 11 -48.08 12.40 51.90
CA ALA A 11 -47.90 11.05 51.37
C ALA A 11 -47.87 11.02 49.83
N LEU A 12 -48.73 11.83 49.18
CA LEU A 12 -48.75 11.96 47.72
C LEU A 12 -47.47 12.65 47.20
N SER A 13 -46.99 13.69 47.87
CA SER A 13 -45.74 14.38 47.53
C SER A 13 -44.52 13.47 47.65
N VAL A 14 -44.43 12.65 48.71
CA VAL A 14 -43.34 11.67 48.88
C VAL A 14 -43.40 10.58 47.81
N SER A 15 -44.60 10.14 47.42
CA SER A 15 -44.77 9.16 46.35
C SER A 15 -44.32 9.70 44.99
N VAL A 16 -44.52 10.99 44.70
CA VAL A 16 -44.05 11.61 43.45
C VAL A 16 -42.52 11.75 43.43
N CYS A 17 -41.89 12.06 44.57
CA CYS A 17 -40.43 12.14 44.68
C CYS A 17 -39.74 10.78 44.47
N ALA A 18 -40.35 9.67 44.93
CA ALA A 18 -39.77 8.33 44.78
C ALA A 18 -39.72 7.85 43.32
N TRP A 19 -40.62 8.33 42.45
CA TRP A 19 -40.66 7.95 41.04
C TRP A 19 -39.69 8.78 40.17
N ALA A 20 -39.18 9.90 40.69
CA ALA A 20 -38.28 10.81 39.98
C ALA A 20 -36.80 10.38 40.06
N GLN A 21 -36.43 9.45 40.94
CA GLN A 21 -35.05 8.97 41.10
C GLN A 21 -34.68 7.89 40.07
N ARG A 22 -34.87 8.14 38.78
CA ARG A 22 -34.30 7.27 37.75
C ARG A 22 -32.85 7.70 37.53
N GLY A 23 -31.92 7.03 38.21
CA GLY A 23 -30.48 7.26 38.02
C GLY A 23 -30.05 6.96 36.59
N VAL A 24 -28.99 7.66 36.14
CA VAL A 24 -28.40 7.49 34.81
C VAL A 24 -27.90 6.06 34.64
N ARG A 25 -28.35 5.40 33.58
CA ARG A 25 -27.98 4.03 33.25
C ARG A 25 -26.79 4.03 32.31
N ILE A 26 -25.62 3.73 32.87
CA ILE A 26 -24.37 3.67 32.14
C ILE A 26 -23.96 2.21 31.91
N ALA A 27 -23.54 1.90 30.70
CA ALA A 27 -22.89 0.66 30.33
C ALA A 27 -21.57 0.94 29.58
N TYR A 28 -20.74 -0.08 29.45
CA TYR A 28 -19.55 0.00 28.61
C TYR A 28 -19.40 -1.27 27.76
N VAL A 29 -18.63 -1.12 26.69
CA VAL A 29 -18.32 -2.15 25.70
C VAL A 29 -16.83 -2.14 25.43
N ASP A 30 -16.26 -3.32 25.23
CA ASP A 30 -14.90 -3.51 24.74
C ASP A 30 -14.99 -3.87 23.24
N MET A 31 -14.83 -2.85 22.39
CA MET A 31 -14.95 -3.00 20.93
C MET A 31 -13.84 -3.87 20.36
N GLU A 32 -12.62 -3.76 20.87
CA GLU A 32 -11.49 -4.61 20.46
C GLU A 32 -11.81 -6.08 20.74
N TYR A 33 -12.22 -6.41 21.96
CA TYR A 33 -12.65 -7.78 22.31
C TYR A 33 -13.81 -8.28 21.43
N ILE A 34 -14.83 -7.45 21.14
CA ILE A 34 -15.93 -7.88 20.26
C ILE A 34 -15.41 -8.18 18.86
N LEU A 35 -14.63 -7.27 18.28
CA LEU A 35 -14.12 -7.41 16.91
C LEU A 35 -13.24 -8.67 16.79
N GLU A 36 -12.32 -8.90 17.72
CA GLU A 36 -11.44 -10.07 17.73
C GLU A 36 -12.21 -11.41 17.74
N ASN A 37 -13.39 -11.45 18.36
CA ASN A 37 -14.22 -12.65 18.44
C ASN A 37 -15.24 -12.77 17.30
N VAL A 38 -15.30 -11.79 16.39
CA VAL A 38 -16.16 -11.83 15.20
C VAL A 38 -15.39 -12.50 14.05
N GLU A 39 -15.88 -13.65 13.60
CA GLU A 39 -15.30 -14.44 12.50
C GLU A 39 -14.99 -13.62 11.23
N GLU A 40 -15.88 -12.71 10.83
CA GLU A 40 -15.67 -11.84 9.66
C GLU A 40 -14.47 -10.89 9.85
N TYR A 41 -14.22 -10.44 11.07
CA TYR A 41 -13.08 -9.58 11.39
C TYR A 41 -11.78 -10.38 11.33
N GLN A 42 -11.76 -11.60 11.88
CA GLN A 42 -10.60 -12.48 11.79
C GLN A 42 -10.22 -12.75 10.31
N GLN A 43 -11.20 -13.10 9.48
CA GLN A 43 -10.99 -13.31 8.04
C GLN A 43 -10.47 -12.06 7.33
N ALA A 44 -11.03 -10.89 7.64
CA ALA A 44 -10.56 -9.61 7.10
C ALA A 44 -9.12 -9.30 7.55
N SER A 45 -8.81 -9.56 8.82
CA SER A 45 -7.47 -9.38 9.39
C SER A 45 -6.44 -10.28 8.70
N ASP A 46 -6.75 -11.57 8.55
CA ASP A 46 -5.90 -12.55 7.89
C ASP A 46 -5.62 -12.15 6.42
N GLN A 47 -6.65 -11.68 5.71
CA GLN A 47 -6.52 -11.19 4.34
C GLN A 47 -5.61 -9.96 4.24
N LEU A 48 -5.75 -9.01 5.17
CA LEU A 48 -4.91 -7.81 5.24
C LEU A 48 -3.47 -8.18 5.57
N GLU A 49 -3.26 -9.09 6.53
CA GLU A 49 -1.94 -9.56 6.91
C GLU A 49 -1.24 -10.27 5.74
N ALA A 50 -1.94 -11.18 5.05
CA ALA A 50 -1.38 -11.88 3.89
C ALA A 50 -0.95 -10.89 2.78
N LYS A 51 -1.74 -9.84 2.53
CA LYS A 51 -1.37 -8.78 1.57
C LYS A 51 -0.18 -7.96 2.05
N ALA A 52 -0.16 -7.59 3.33
CA ALA A 52 0.94 -6.83 3.93
C ALA A 52 2.25 -7.63 3.85
N GLN A 53 2.22 -8.93 4.17
CA GLN A 53 3.37 -9.83 4.04
C GLN A 53 3.85 -9.91 2.59
N LYS A 54 2.93 -10.04 1.61
CA LYS A 54 3.27 -10.05 0.18
C LYS A 54 3.95 -8.75 -0.25
N TRP A 55 3.47 -7.59 0.18
CA TRP A 55 4.09 -6.31 -0.14
C TRP A 55 5.45 -6.13 0.54
N LYS A 56 5.61 -6.58 1.79
CA LYS A 56 6.92 -6.62 2.47
C LYS A 56 7.94 -7.44 1.68
N LEU A 57 7.57 -8.64 1.23
CA LEU A 57 8.44 -9.47 0.42
C LEU A 57 8.84 -8.79 -0.90
N GLN A 58 7.91 -8.08 -1.55
CA GLN A 58 8.20 -7.31 -2.77
C GLN A 58 9.17 -6.15 -2.51
N ILE A 59 9.04 -5.48 -1.37
CA ILE A 59 9.96 -4.42 -0.93
C ILE A 59 11.35 -5.02 -0.69
N GLU A 60 11.45 -6.12 0.04
CA GLU A 60 12.72 -6.81 0.31
C GLU A 60 13.42 -7.25 -0.98
N GLN A 61 12.68 -7.81 -1.93
CA GLN A 61 13.21 -8.20 -3.24
C GLN A 61 13.75 -6.99 -4.01
N LYS A 62 12.98 -5.88 -4.07
CA LYS A 62 13.42 -4.64 -4.72
C LYS A 62 14.66 -4.04 -4.05
N GLN A 63 14.69 -4.04 -2.72
CA GLN A 63 15.83 -3.58 -1.94
C GLN A 63 17.08 -4.41 -2.23
N ALA A 64 16.97 -5.75 -2.23
CA ALA A 64 18.08 -6.63 -2.55
C ALA A 64 18.66 -6.39 -3.95
N VAL A 65 17.80 -6.12 -4.94
CA VAL A 65 18.25 -5.76 -6.30
C VAL A 65 19.00 -4.43 -6.29
N ILE A 66 18.49 -3.41 -5.59
CA ILE A 66 19.16 -2.10 -5.43
C ILE A 66 20.52 -2.26 -4.76
N ASP A 67 20.61 -3.05 -3.69
CA ASP A 67 21.85 -3.29 -2.97
C ASP A 67 22.87 -4.04 -3.84
N GLN A 68 22.42 -4.99 -4.67
CA GLN A 68 23.29 -5.66 -5.63
C GLN A 68 23.82 -4.67 -6.68
N MET A 69 22.97 -3.84 -7.28
CA MET A 69 23.41 -2.83 -8.26
C MET A 69 24.41 -1.84 -7.67
N LYS A 70 24.25 -1.46 -6.40
CA LYS A 70 25.23 -0.62 -5.69
C LYS A 70 26.57 -1.31 -5.52
N LYS A 71 26.58 -2.59 -5.11
CA LYS A 71 27.80 -3.38 -4.97
C LYS A 71 28.50 -3.56 -6.32
N ASP A 72 27.75 -3.87 -7.37
CA ASP A 72 28.27 -4.04 -8.73
C ASP A 72 28.89 -2.74 -9.24
N LEU A 73 28.20 -1.59 -9.02
CA LEU A 73 28.75 -0.29 -9.38
C LEU A 73 30.05 0.01 -8.63
N GLN A 74 30.14 -0.32 -7.33
CA GLN A 74 31.36 -0.11 -6.54
C GLN A 74 32.53 -0.98 -7.04
N ALA A 75 32.27 -2.24 -7.40
CA ALA A 75 33.29 -3.16 -7.90
C ALA A 75 33.78 -2.77 -9.31
N GLU A 76 32.86 -2.37 -10.20
CA GLU A 76 33.17 -2.04 -11.59
C GLU A 76 33.60 -0.58 -11.79
N LYS A 77 33.45 0.29 -10.79
CA LYS A 77 33.72 1.75 -10.90
C LYS A 77 35.08 2.08 -11.53
N VAL A 78 36.12 1.31 -11.20
CA VAL A 78 37.50 1.54 -11.67
C VAL A 78 37.67 1.18 -13.15
N LEU A 79 36.79 0.33 -13.69
CA LEU A 79 36.82 -0.14 -15.07
C LEU A 79 35.88 0.67 -16.00
N LEU A 80 35.00 1.48 -15.42
CA LEU A 80 33.98 2.25 -16.13
C LEU A 80 34.47 3.69 -16.41
N THR A 81 33.92 4.32 -17.44
CA THR A 81 34.10 5.76 -17.68
C THR A 81 33.18 6.56 -16.76
N ASP A 82 33.54 7.81 -16.47
CA ASP A 82 32.76 8.68 -15.59
C ASP A 82 31.30 8.85 -16.05
N GLU A 83 31.06 8.89 -17.37
CA GLU A 83 29.71 8.94 -17.96
C GLU A 83 28.89 7.68 -17.65
N LEU A 84 29.49 6.48 -17.73
CA LEU A 84 28.80 5.22 -17.42
C LEU A 84 28.53 5.06 -15.92
N VAL A 85 29.43 5.56 -15.07
CA VAL A 85 29.22 5.60 -13.63
C VAL A 85 28.04 6.50 -13.28
N ALA A 86 27.95 7.68 -13.90
CA ALA A 86 26.83 8.60 -13.71
C ALA A 86 25.48 7.99 -14.14
N GLU A 87 25.42 7.33 -15.30
CA GLU A 87 24.19 6.68 -15.80
C GLU A 87 23.71 5.57 -14.85
N ARG A 88 24.62 4.69 -14.40
CA ARG A 88 24.25 3.64 -13.43
C ARG A 88 23.82 4.19 -12.08
N GLN A 89 24.45 5.28 -11.64
CA GLN A 89 24.09 5.94 -10.40
C GLN A 89 22.70 6.61 -10.50
N GLU A 90 22.35 7.17 -11.65
CA GLU A 90 21.00 7.66 -11.93
C GLU A 90 19.97 6.51 -11.94
N GLU A 91 20.29 5.36 -12.56
CA GLU A 91 19.40 4.19 -12.54
C GLU A 91 19.14 3.68 -11.12
N ILE A 92 20.19 3.62 -10.28
CA ILE A 92 20.05 3.24 -8.86
C ILE A 92 19.14 4.24 -8.14
N GLN A 93 19.35 5.55 -8.32
CA GLN A 93 18.52 6.59 -7.69
C GLN A 93 17.06 6.51 -8.12
N ILE A 94 16.79 6.23 -9.40
CA ILE A 94 15.42 6.02 -9.89
C ILE A 94 14.78 4.84 -9.16
N LYS A 95 15.47 3.71 -9.05
CA LYS A 95 14.93 2.52 -8.36
C LYS A 95 14.77 2.71 -6.86
N GLU A 96 15.67 3.47 -6.21
CA GLU A 96 15.50 3.87 -4.81
C GLU A 96 14.25 4.71 -4.61
N LYS A 97 14.04 5.69 -5.50
CA LYS A 97 12.84 6.52 -5.46
C LYS A 97 11.57 5.70 -5.70
N GLU A 98 11.57 4.82 -6.71
CA GLU A 98 10.46 3.90 -6.97
C GLU A 98 10.17 2.99 -5.76
N LEU A 99 11.20 2.57 -5.01
CA LEU A 99 11.01 1.78 -3.80
C LEU A 99 10.35 2.59 -2.69
N ILE A 100 10.78 3.83 -2.46
CA ILE A 100 10.20 4.73 -1.47
C ILE A 100 8.75 5.04 -1.83
N ASP A 101 8.48 5.38 -3.10
CA ASP A 101 7.14 5.64 -3.60
C ASP A 101 6.25 4.39 -3.42
N TYR A 102 6.76 3.20 -3.77
CA TYR A 102 6.05 1.95 -3.54
C TYR A 102 5.77 1.70 -2.05
N GLN A 103 6.73 1.96 -1.16
CA GLN A 103 6.51 1.83 0.28
C GLN A 103 5.42 2.79 0.78
N GLN A 104 5.45 4.04 0.32
CA GLN A 104 4.48 5.06 0.68
C GLN A 104 3.08 4.73 0.14
N ASP A 105 2.99 4.25 -1.10
CA ASP A 105 1.72 3.85 -1.72
C ASP A 105 1.07 2.67 -1.00
N ARG A 106 1.86 1.74 -0.44
CA ARG A 106 1.31 0.57 0.28
C ARG A 106 1.09 0.83 1.77
N PHE A 107 2.07 1.43 2.46
CA PHE A 107 2.13 1.53 3.92
C PHE A 107 2.06 2.97 4.45
N GLY A 108 2.00 3.98 3.58
CA GLY A 108 1.84 5.36 3.99
C GLY A 108 0.49 5.65 4.68
N PRO A 109 0.30 6.86 5.23
CA PRO A 109 -0.93 7.22 5.96
C PRO A 109 -2.21 7.09 5.13
N ASN A 110 -2.10 7.32 3.81
CA ASN A 110 -3.18 7.14 2.83
C ASN A 110 -2.90 5.97 1.88
N GLY A 111 -2.00 5.06 2.28
CA GLY A 111 -1.62 3.92 1.48
C GLY A 111 -2.71 2.86 1.39
N ASP A 112 -2.54 1.93 0.47
CA ASP A 112 -3.51 0.87 0.18
C ASP A 112 -3.84 0.02 1.41
N LEU A 113 -2.88 -0.21 2.32
CA LEU A 113 -3.13 -0.99 3.53
C LEU A 113 -4.18 -0.31 4.42
N VAL A 114 -4.03 0.99 4.65
CA VAL A 114 -4.95 1.77 5.49
C VAL A 114 -6.33 1.85 4.83
N LEU A 115 -6.36 2.10 3.52
CA LEU A 115 -7.60 2.15 2.77
C LEU A 115 -8.35 0.81 2.80
N GLN A 116 -7.66 -0.30 2.56
CA GLN A 116 -8.26 -1.63 2.63
C GLN A 116 -8.69 -2.00 4.04
N LYS A 117 -7.91 -1.61 5.06
CA LYS A 117 -8.29 -1.75 6.47
C LYS A 117 -9.62 -1.05 6.74
N GLN A 118 -9.77 0.19 6.29
CA GLN A 118 -11.03 0.92 6.43
C GLN A 118 -12.18 0.24 5.67
N MET A 119 -11.97 -0.18 4.42
CA MET A 119 -13.02 -0.83 3.62
C MET A 119 -13.52 -2.16 4.20
N LEU A 120 -12.62 -2.96 4.77
CA LEU A 120 -12.97 -4.29 5.30
C LEU A 120 -13.47 -4.23 6.74
N ILE A 121 -12.86 -3.40 7.60
CA ILE A 121 -13.18 -3.36 9.03
C ILE A 121 -14.37 -2.45 9.33
N ARG A 122 -14.53 -1.32 8.62
CA ARG A 122 -15.63 -0.37 8.85
C ARG A 122 -17.02 -1.01 8.78
N PRO A 123 -17.40 -1.83 7.77
CA PRO A 123 -18.73 -2.44 7.74
C PRO A 123 -18.96 -3.38 8.94
N ILE A 124 -17.91 -3.99 9.49
CA ILE A 124 -18.00 -4.84 10.68
C ILE A 124 -18.22 -3.96 11.92
N GLN A 125 -17.49 -2.85 12.04
CA GLN A 125 -17.69 -1.87 13.12
C GLN A 125 -19.11 -1.29 13.08
N ASP A 126 -19.63 -0.96 11.89
CA ASP A 126 -20.99 -0.44 11.72
C ASP A 126 -22.05 -1.48 12.16
N GLN A 127 -21.82 -2.76 11.90
CA GLN A 127 -22.68 -3.84 12.38
C GLN A 127 -22.65 -3.95 13.91
N VAL A 128 -21.46 -3.88 14.52
CA VAL A 128 -21.33 -3.89 15.99
C VAL A 128 -22.05 -2.68 16.58
N PHE A 129 -21.83 -1.49 16.01
CA PHE A 129 -22.46 -0.25 16.46
C PHE A 129 -23.99 -0.33 16.40
N ALA A 130 -24.54 -0.87 15.31
CA ALA A 130 -25.99 -1.09 15.18
C ALA A 130 -26.54 -2.04 16.26
N GLU A 131 -25.83 -3.11 16.60
CA GLU A 131 -26.23 -4.04 17.67
C GLU A 131 -26.09 -3.41 19.07
N VAL A 132 -25.05 -2.60 19.30
CA VAL A 132 -24.88 -1.80 20.52
C VAL A 132 -26.04 -0.82 20.68
N GLN A 133 -26.42 -0.10 19.62
CA GLN A 133 -27.54 0.84 19.63
C GLN A 133 -28.86 0.14 19.96
N LYS A 134 -29.15 -1.00 19.31
CA LYS A 134 -30.35 -1.82 19.61
C LYS A 134 -30.37 -2.25 21.08
N LEU A 135 -29.24 -2.70 21.62
CA LEU A 135 -29.13 -3.09 23.04
C LEU A 135 -29.31 -1.90 23.97
N GLY A 136 -28.75 -0.73 23.61
CA GLY A 136 -28.95 0.54 24.29
C GLY A 136 -30.42 0.90 24.43
N THR A 137 -31.15 0.90 23.32
CA THR A 137 -32.59 1.21 23.30
C THR A 137 -33.40 0.17 24.07
N ASN A 138 -33.16 -1.13 23.83
CA ASN A 138 -33.93 -2.21 24.47
C ASN A 138 -33.75 -2.26 25.99
N LYS A 139 -32.54 -1.98 26.48
CA LYS A 139 -32.22 -1.99 27.92
C LYS A 139 -32.36 -0.61 28.58
N LYS A 140 -32.68 0.42 27.79
CA LYS A 140 -32.82 1.81 28.22
C LYS A 140 -31.54 2.30 28.90
N TYR A 141 -30.39 2.09 28.26
CA TYR A 141 -29.14 2.73 28.68
C TYR A 141 -29.11 4.16 28.15
N ASP A 142 -28.68 5.09 28.98
CA ASP A 142 -28.55 6.50 28.62
C ASP A 142 -27.19 6.76 27.96
N PHE A 143 -26.16 6.03 28.39
CA PHE A 143 -24.80 6.11 27.84
C PHE A 143 -24.18 4.72 27.71
N ILE A 144 -23.47 4.51 26.60
CA ILE A 144 -22.61 3.35 26.38
C ILE A 144 -21.23 3.87 26.00
N PHE A 145 -20.21 3.52 26.79
CA PHE A 145 -18.83 3.91 26.54
C PHE A 145 -18.03 2.77 25.91
N ASP A 146 -17.19 3.09 24.94
CA ASP A 146 -16.17 2.16 24.44
C ASP A 146 -14.93 2.26 25.32
N LYS A 147 -14.54 1.14 25.92
CA LYS A 147 -13.33 1.00 26.74
C LYS A 147 -12.04 1.02 25.91
N SER A 148 -12.14 0.65 24.63
CA SER A 148 -11.02 0.61 23.69
C SER A 148 -10.72 1.97 23.06
N ALA A 149 -11.58 2.96 23.28
CA ALA A 149 -11.37 4.34 22.87
C ALA A 149 -10.48 5.10 23.88
N ASP A 150 -10.08 6.33 23.53
CA ASP A 150 -9.22 7.20 24.35
C ASP A 150 -9.81 7.61 25.73
N VAL A 151 -11.00 7.13 26.08
CA VAL A 151 -11.62 7.40 27.38
C VAL A 151 -10.98 6.51 28.45
N VAL A 152 -10.13 7.11 29.28
CA VAL A 152 -9.47 6.40 30.38
C VAL A 152 -10.47 6.04 31.47
N MET A 153 -10.82 4.76 31.56
CA MET A 153 -11.67 4.20 32.62
C MET A 153 -10.82 3.56 33.71
N LEU A 154 -10.66 4.25 34.84
CA LEU A 154 -9.82 3.77 35.95
C LEU A 154 -10.41 2.55 36.66
N TYR A 155 -11.73 2.49 36.79
CA TYR A 155 -12.43 1.38 37.44
C TYR A 155 -13.86 1.29 36.93
N SER A 156 -14.30 0.06 36.65
CA SER A 156 -15.70 -0.24 36.37
C SER A 156 -16.06 -1.61 36.89
N GLN A 157 -17.30 -1.73 37.36
CA GLN A 157 -17.82 -3.01 37.83
C GLN A 157 -18.29 -3.83 36.62
N LYS A 158 -17.88 -5.11 36.54
CA LYS A 158 -18.20 -6.02 35.43
C LYS A 158 -19.70 -6.12 35.08
N ARG A 159 -20.59 -5.82 36.03
CA ARG A 159 -22.05 -5.77 35.79
C ARG A 159 -22.48 -4.73 34.73
N HIS A 160 -21.66 -3.71 34.47
CA HIS A 160 -21.92 -2.67 33.47
C HIS A 160 -21.33 -3.01 32.10
N ASP A 161 -20.59 -4.13 32.00
CA ASP A 161 -20.09 -4.67 30.74
C ASP A 161 -21.22 -5.33 29.95
N ILE A 162 -21.43 -4.88 28.73
CA ILE A 162 -22.40 -5.48 27.82
C ILE A 162 -21.75 -6.16 26.61
N SER A 163 -20.42 -6.30 26.58
CA SER A 163 -19.66 -6.82 25.43
C SER A 163 -20.10 -8.23 25.03
N ASP A 164 -20.21 -9.16 25.98
CA ASP A 164 -20.71 -10.52 25.72
C ASP A 164 -22.16 -10.53 25.20
N GLN A 165 -22.96 -9.53 25.59
CA GLN A 165 -24.36 -9.42 25.15
C GLN A 165 -24.43 -8.96 23.71
N VAL A 166 -23.58 -8.01 23.32
CA VAL A 166 -23.41 -7.53 21.94
C VAL A 166 -22.89 -8.66 21.07
N LEU A 167 -21.86 -9.39 21.51
CA LEU A 167 -21.31 -10.53 20.77
C LEU A 167 -22.35 -11.62 20.50
N ARG A 168 -23.16 -11.96 21.51
CA ARG A 168 -24.30 -12.88 21.35
C ARG A 168 -25.38 -12.32 20.42
N ALA A 169 -25.62 -11.02 20.42
CA ALA A 169 -26.57 -10.38 19.51
C ALA A 169 -26.09 -10.50 18.05
N ILE A 170 -24.83 -10.13 17.77
CA ILE A 170 -24.20 -10.26 16.45
C ILE A 170 -24.26 -11.71 15.97
N SER A 171 -23.85 -12.66 16.82
CA SER A 171 -23.89 -14.10 16.49
C SER A 171 -25.30 -14.61 16.18
N ARG A 172 -26.33 -14.08 16.86
CA ARG A 172 -27.73 -14.42 16.59
C ARG A 172 -28.21 -13.80 15.28
N THR A 173 -27.93 -12.52 15.05
CA THR A 173 -28.24 -11.83 13.79
C THR A 173 -27.59 -12.54 12.62
N ARG A 174 -26.33 -12.98 12.74
CA ARG A 174 -25.64 -13.82 11.73
C ARG A 174 -26.36 -15.16 11.50
N LYS A 175 -26.75 -15.87 12.56
CA LYS A 175 -27.47 -17.16 12.44
C LYS A 175 -28.85 -17.02 11.82
N LEU A 176 -29.51 -15.87 12.02
CA LEU A 176 -30.79 -15.53 11.40
C LEU A 176 -30.62 -15.07 9.95
N ALA A 177 -29.53 -14.36 9.66
CA ALA A 177 -29.15 -13.92 8.30
C ALA A 177 -28.62 -15.08 7.44
N LYS A 178 -28.04 -16.14 8.03
CA LYS A 178 -27.80 -17.41 7.35
C LYS A 178 -29.15 -18.12 7.17
N PRO A 179 -29.71 -18.22 5.95
CA PRO A 179 -31.03 -18.81 5.77
C PRO A 179 -31.01 -20.29 6.18
N LYS A 180 -31.81 -20.64 7.20
CA LYS A 180 -32.21 -22.04 7.45
C LYS A 180 -33.24 -22.43 6.41
N GLY A 181 -32.79 -22.85 5.23
CA GLY A 181 -33.70 -23.34 4.19
C GLY A 181 -33.10 -23.25 2.80
N LYS A 182 -32.17 -24.16 2.46
CA LYS A 182 -31.82 -24.47 1.08
C LYS A 182 -33.07 -25.05 0.39
N LYS A 183 -33.67 -24.32 -0.57
CA LYS A 183 -34.13 -24.78 -1.92
C LYS A 183 -35.41 -24.12 -2.48
N THR A 184 -36.27 -23.48 -1.69
CA THR A 184 -37.60 -23.06 -2.23
C THR A 184 -37.78 -21.56 -2.46
N ASP A 185 -37.07 -20.70 -1.74
CA ASP A 185 -37.18 -19.23 -1.93
C ASP A 185 -36.16 -18.65 -2.92
N GLN A 186 -35.06 -19.36 -3.18
CA GLN A 186 -34.08 -18.98 -4.20
C GLN A 186 -34.78 -18.79 -5.55
N ASN A 187 -35.61 -19.77 -5.97
CA ASN A 187 -36.32 -19.74 -7.25
C ASN A 187 -37.35 -18.62 -7.39
N ARG A 188 -37.75 -17.93 -6.32
CA ARG A 188 -38.78 -16.87 -6.36
C ARG A 188 -38.13 -15.49 -6.32
N ILE A 189 -37.08 -15.31 -5.51
CA ILE A 189 -36.29 -14.08 -5.48
C ILE A 189 -35.38 -13.97 -6.71
N ASP A 190 -34.83 -15.09 -7.20
CA ASP A 190 -34.04 -15.12 -8.45
C ASP A 190 -34.92 -14.82 -9.67
N ARG A 191 -36.21 -15.18 -9.67
CA ARG A 191 -37.15 -14.82 -10.75
C ARG A 191 -37.55 -13.35 -10.74
N LEU A 192 -37.80 -12.77 -9.55
CA LEU A 192 -38.16 -11.36 -9.41
C LEU A 192 -36.97 -10.42 -9.62
N ASN A 193 -35.76 -10.85 -9.24
CA ASN A 193 -34.53 -10.11 -9.52
C ASN A 193 -34.04 -10.29 -10.96
N ALA A 194 -34.35 -11.40 -11.64
CA ALA A 194 -34.06 -11.55 -13.06
C ALA A 194 -34.93 -10.64 -13.92
N GLU A 195 -36.25 -10.54 -13.65
CA GLU A 195 -37.14 -9.62 -14.38
C GLU A 195 -36.83 -8.13 -14.12
N ALA A 196 -36.40 -7.76 -12.91
CA ALA A 196 -36.08 -6.35 -12.58
C ALA A 196 -34.65 -5.93 -12.97
N ALA A 197 -33.69 -6.86 -13.08
CA ALA A 197 -32.30 -6.56 -13.43
C ALA A 197 -32.02 -6.58 -14.95
N GLU A 198 -32.89 -7.19 -15.75
CA GLU A 198 -32.70 -7.28 -17.21
C GLU A 198 -32.95 -5.94 -17.93
N ASP A 199 -33.89 -5.11 -17.46
CA ASP A 199 -34.30 -3.87 -18.17
C ASP A 199 -33.53 -2.59 -17.76
N GLU A 200 -32.97 -2.47 -16.55
CA GLU A 200 -32.26 -1.23 -16.14
C GLU A 200 -30.72 -1.32 -16.08
N MET A 201 -30.14 -2.52 -15.97
CA MET A 201 -28.68 -2.65 -15.79
C MET A 201 -27.89 -3.00 -17.06
N THR A 202 -28.54 -3.37 -18.16
CA THR A 202 -27.85 -3.93 -19.33
C THR A 202 -27.19 -2.87 -20.22
N ASP A 203 -27.79 -1.69 -20.42
CA ASP A 203 -27.21 -0.68 -21.31
C ASP A 203 -26.21 0.25 -20.60
N ALA A 204 -26.50 0.68 -19.37
CA ALA A 204 -25.60 1.58 -18.61
C ALA A 204 -24.33 0.88 -18.07
N MET A 205 -24.39 -0.41 -17.71
CA MET A 205 -23.18 -1.17 -17.32
C MET A 205 -22.34 -1.61 -18.52
N LYS A 206 -22.95 -1.91 -19.67
CA LYS A 206 -22.18 -2.18 -20.90
C LYS A 206 -21.42 -0.94 -21.33
N GLU A 207 -22.05 0.23 -21.35
CA GLU A 207 -21.36 1.48 -21.69
C GLU A 207 -20.23 1.83 -20.69
N ARG A 208 -20.42 1.61 -19.37
CA ARG A 208 -19.36 1.81 -18.37
C ARG A 208 -18.23 0.79 -18.47
N SER A 209 -18.54 -0.48 -18.70
CA SER A 209 -17.53 -1.54 -18.89
C SER A 209 -16.73 -1.31 -20.16
N ASP A 210 -17.38 -0.92 -21.25
CA ASP A 210 -16.71 -0.65 -22.53
C ASP A 210 -15.90 0.63 -22.47
N ARG A 211 -16.38 1.69 -21.78
CA ARG A 211 -15.60 2.91 -21.52
C ARG A 211 -14.42 2.65 -20.57
N ALA A 212 -14.56 1.75 -19.59
CA ALA A 212 -13.48 1.34 -18.70
C ALA A 212 -12.42 0.48 -19.42
N LYS A 213 -12.84 -0.44 -20.29
CA LYS A 213 -11.94 -1.22 -21.16
C LYS A 213 -11.21 -0.32 -22.15
N GLN A 214 -11.92 0.59 -22.82
CA GLN A 214 -11.30 1.59 -23.71
C GLN A 214 -10.31 2.50 -22.97
N ALA A 215 -10.61 2.90 -21.72
CA ALA A 215 -9.68 3.68 -20.90
C ALA A 215 -8.45 2.87 -20.45
N GLN A 216 -8.61 1.58 -20.15
CA GLN A 216 -7.48 0.69 -19.85
C GLN A 216 -6.64 0.41 -21.11
N ASP A 217 -7.27 0.17 -22.26
CA ASP A 217 -6.58 -0.05 -23.52
C ASP A 217 -5.87 1.22 -24.01
N ALA A 218 -6.44 2.41 -23.80
CA ALA A 218 -5.78 3.68 -24.09
C ALA A 218 -4.58 3.92 -23.16
N LYS A 219 -4.69 3.59 -21.87
CA LYS A 219 -3.56 3.64 -20.91
C LYS A 219 -2.48 2.60 -21.23
N ALA A 220 -2.87 1.39 -21.66
CA ALA A 220 -1.94 0.36 -22.08
C ALA A 220 -1.20 0.76 -23.36
N LYS A 221 -1.91 1.28 -24.38
CA LYS A 221 -1.31 1.78 -25.62
C LYS A 221 -0.38 2.97 -25.38
N THR A 222 -0.76 3.93 -24.52
CA THR A 222 0.13 5.05 -24.18
C THR A 222 1.34 4.61 -23.34
N ALA A 223 1.20 3.61 -22.48
CA ALA A 223 2.32 3.02 -21.75
C ALA A 223 3.25 2.22 -22.67
N GLU A 224 2.70 1.48 -23.63
CA GLU A 224 3.45 0.75 -24.66
C GLU A 224 4.14 1.70 -25.64
N GLU A 225 3.49 2.78 -26.07
CA GLU A 225 4.10 3.83 -26.88
C GLU A 225 5.25 4.52 -26.13
N ARG A 226 5.10 4.84 -24.83
CA ARG A 226 6.21 5.37 -24.02
C ARG A 226 7.36 4.37 -23.87
N ARG A 227 7.05 3.08 -23.66
CA ARG A 227 8.07 2.02 -23.61
C ARG A 227 8.77 1.84 -24.96
N ALA A 228 8.04 1.88 -26.06
CA ALA A 228 8.59 1.80 -27.42
C ALA A 228 9.43 3.04 -27.76
N GLN A 229 9.02 4.23 -27.34
CA GLN A 229 9.81 5.46 -27.46
C GLN A 229 11.11 5.37 -26.63
N GLN A 230 11.05 4.87 -25.40
CA GLN A 230 12.24 4.64 -24.57
C GLN A 230 13.18 3.60 -25.16
N LEU A 231 12.65 2.52 -25.76
CA LEU A 231 13.46 1.49 -26.42
C LEU A 231 14.12 2.03 -27.69
N LYS A 232 13.41 2.78 -28.53
CA LYS A 232 13.98 3.46 -29.70
C LYS A 232 15.05 4.47 -29.30
N LEU A 233 14.79 5.27 -28.26
CA LEU A 233 15.78 6.21 -27.71
C LEU A 233 17.02 5.47 -27.18
N ARG A 234 16.85 4.28 -26.56
CA ARG A 234 17.96 3.42 -26.12
C ARG A 234 18.74 2.84 -27.29
N GLU A 235 18.07 2.41 -28.36
CA GLU A 235 18.72 1.87 -29.55
C GLU A 235 19.50 2.94 -30.33
N GLU A 236 18.93 4.14 -30.48
CA GLU A 236 19.61 5.30 -31.07
C GLU A 236 20.81 5.72 -30.22
N ARG A 237 20.67 5.76 -28.89
CA ARG A 237 21.80 6.01 -27.97
C ARG A 237 22.86 4.93 -28.05
N LYS A 238 22.49 3.65 -28.16
CA LYS A 238 23.42 2.52 -28.37
C LYS A 238 24.19 2.67 -29.69
N LYS A 239 23.53 2.99 -30.79
CA LYS A 239 24.18 3.20 -32.09
C LYS A 239 25.11 4.41 -32.08
N ALA A 240 24.67 5.54 -31.52
CA ALA A 240 25.51 6.71 -31.34
C ALA A 240 26.74 6.41 -30.45
N TYR A 241 26.57 5.54 -29.44
CA TYR A 241 27.64 5.08 -28.57
C TYR A 241 28.63 4.17 -29.30
N GLU A 242 28.15 3.21 -30.11
CA GLU A 242 29.01 2.33 -30.92
C GLU A 242 29.83 3.11 -31.95
N GLU A 243 29.24 4.12 -32.59
CA GLU A 243 29.94 5.02 -33.51
C GLU A 243 30.98 5.89 -32.78
N ARG A 244 30.62 6.47 -31.62
CA ARG A 244 31.58 7.22 -30.80
C ARG A 244 32.72 6.33 -30.30
N ARG A 245 32.43 5.09 -29.90
CA ARG A 245 33.42 4.11 -29.46
C ARG A 245 34.38 3.73 -30.59
N LYS A 246 33.88 3.53 -31.82
CA LYS A 246 34.75 3.30 -32.99
C LYS A 246 35.69 4.49 -33.25
N LYS A 247 35.17 5.72 -33.25
CA LYS A 247 35.98 6.92 -33.43
C LYS A 247 37.06 7.07 -32.35
N LEU A 248 36.73 6.75 -31.09
CA LEU A 248 37.66 6.80 -29.97
C LEU A 248 38.76 5.72 -30.04
N LEU A 249 38.42 4.52 -30.51
CA LEU A 249 39.39 3.45 -30.72
C LEU A 249 40.33 3.79 -31.89
N GLU A 250 39.82 4.33 -32.98
CA GLU A 250 40.61 4.80 -34.12
C GLU A 250 41.53 5.97 -33.72
N GLU A 251 41.04 6.93 -32.93
CA GLU A 251 41.86 8.03 -32.41
C GLU A 251 42.98 7.53 -31.48
N ARG A 252 42.68 6.54 -30.63
CA ARG A 252 43.68 5.91 -29.75
C ARG A 252 44.72 5.12 -30.53
N GLU A 253 44.32 4.38 -31.57
CA GLU A 253 45.24 3.67 -32.45
C GLU A 253 46.10 4.63 -33.27
N ALA A 254 45.53 5.73 -33.77
CA ALA A 254 46.26 6.78 -34.48
C ALA A 254 47.28 7.46 -33.55
N LYS A 255 46.89 7.82 -32.32
CA LYS A 255 47.82 8.34 -31.29
C LYS A 255 48.90 7.34 -30.94
N ARG A 256 48.58 6.04 -30.86
CA ARG A 256 49.56 4.98 -30.57
C ARG A 256 50.54 4.79 -31.73
N LYS A 257 50.08 4.84 -32.98
CA LYS A 257 50.93 4.79 -34.19
C LYS A 257 51.82 6.02 -34.29
N ALA A 258 51.28 7.22 -34.10
CA ALA A 258 52.05 8.47 -34.08
C ALA A 258 53.15 8.44 -33.01
N LYS A 259 52.84 7.97 -31.80
CA LYS A 259 53.82 7.84 -30.71
C LYS A 259 54.88 6.76 -30.97
N LEU A 260 54.54 5.70 -31.72
CA LEU A 260 55.49 4.68 -32.17
C LEU A 260 56.41 5.21 -33.27
N GLU A 261 55.87 5.96 -34.24
CA GLU A 261 56.65 6.61 -35.30
C GLU A 261 57.58 7.69 -34.75
N GLU A 262 57.13 8.47 -33.78
CA GLU A 262 57.95 9.45 -33.07
C GLU A 262 59.10 8.78 -32.30
N ARG A 263 58.82 7.63 -31.67
CA ARG A 263 59.83 6.82 -30.98
C ARG A 263 60.81 6.12 -31.93
N GLU A 264 60.35 5.71 -33.11
CA GLU A 264 61.19 5.18 -34.20
C GLU A 264 62.09 6.27 -34.81
N LYS A 265 61.57 7.49 -34.99
CA LYS A 265 62.37 8.65 -35.42
C LYS A 265 63.44 9.01 -34.40
N ALA A 266 63.07 9.11 -33.12
CA ALA A 266 64.02 9.37 -32.03
C ALA A 266 65.11 8.30 -31.92
N LYS A 267 64.80 7.02 -32.19
CA LYS A 267 65.81 5.95 -32.26
C LYS A 267 66.76 6.10 -33.45
N LYS A 268 66.24 6.45 -34.63
CA LYS A 268 67.06 6.67 -35.83
C LYS A 268 67.94 7.92 -35.74
N ASP A 269 67.49 8.94 -35.01
CA ASP A 269 68.26 10.14 -34.77
C ASP A 269 69.41 9.85 -33.76
N ASN A 270 69.16 9.07 -32.70
CA ASN A 270 70.21 8.58 -31.80
C ASN A 270 71.23 7.65 -32.49
N GLU A 271 70.79 6.74 -33.37
CA GLU A 271 71.70 5.85 -34.11
C GLU A 271 72.59 6.61 -35.12
N LYS A 272 72.14 7.78 -35.60
CA LYS A 272 72.95 8.66 -36.44
C LYS A 272 73.98 9.44 -35.63
N GLU A 273 73.62 9.95 -34.45
CA GLU A 273 74.56 10.60 -33.53
C GLU A 273 75.67 9.64 -33.05
N ASP A 274 75.35 8.39 -32.69
CA ASP A 274 76.35 7.37 -32.32
C ASP A 274 77.28 6.98 -33.49
N SER A 275 76.79 7.08 -34.73
CA SER A 275 77.59 6.79 -35.94
C SER A 275 78.52 7.93 -36.37
N ASP A 276 78.28 9.15 -35.90
CA ASP A 276 79.12 10.34 -36.15
C ASP A 276 80.21 10.46 -35.08
N ASP A 277 79.88 10.18 -33.81
CA ASP A 277 80.85 10.20 -32.68
C ASP A 277 81.90 9.07 -32.79
N SER A 278 81.52 7.92 -33.37
CA SER A 278 82.46 6.81 -33.63
C SER A 278 83.42 7.05 -34.81
N LYS A 279 83.18 8.05 -35.67
CA LYS A 279 84.11 8.44 -36.74
C LYS A 279 85.14 9.49 -36.29
N GLU A 280 84.81 10.34 -35.31
CA GLU A 280 85.75 11.31 -34.73
C GLU A 280 86.77 10.65 -33.78
N SER A 281 86.45 9.50 -33.16
CA SER A 281 87.37 8.80 -32.24
C SER A 281 88.48 7.97 -32.90
N THR A 282 88.44 7.70 -34.22
CA THR A 282 89.46 6.89 -34.91
C THR A 282 90.45 7.68 -35.78
N GLY A 283 90.40 9.02 -35.72
CA GLY A 283 91.30 9.91 -36.46
C GLY A 283 92.45 10.44 -35.61
N ASN A 284 93.41 9.59 -35.24
CA ASN A 284 94.78 10.02 -34.90
C ASN A 284 95.79 8.91 -35.24
#